data_AF-A0A4Q5YU40-F1
#
_entry.id   AF-A0A4Q5YU40-F1
#
_cell.length_a   1.000
_cell.length_b   1.000
_cell.length_c   1.000
_cell.angle_alpha   90.00
_cell.angle_beta   90.00
_cell.angle_gamma   90.00
#
_symmetry.space_group_name_H-M   'P 1'
#
loop_
_entity.id
_entity.type
_entity.pdbx_description
1 polymer ?
#
loop_
_entity_poly.entity_id
_entity_poly.type
_entity_poly.pdbx_seq_one_letter_code
_entity_poly.pdbx_strand_id
1 'polypeptide(L)'
;MTKATFQPLKRLIFQILLLISCYFISRSVFTLVNLDRFHGLGLPGFLRLAFHGLRYDISAIVTINAVYIILYLLPWPITKPAGWDRFLQWLFIITNSIAFIFEISDWAYFPFSLKRSTVDIFDMITRKGDFMNLLPHFLLDFWYVPLCLVKRTAALGSAAGRLSRRERTNFDASRVEERIR
;
A
#
# COMPACT_ATOMS: atom_id res chain seq x y z
N MET A 1 7.36 32.60 -1.23
CA MET A 1 6.17 31.84 -0.81
C MET A 1 5.98 30.46 -1.48
N THR A 2 6.84 29.97 -2.40
CA THR A 2 6.55 28.77 -3.21
C THR A 2 7.14 27.44 -2.74
N LYS A 3 8.27 27.44 -2.01
CA LYS A 3 8.97 26.18 -1.65
C LYS A 3 8.26 25.35 -0.57
N ALA A 4 7.57 25.99 0.38
CA ALA A 4 6.96 25.31 1.53
C ALA A 4 5.73 24.47 1.12
N THR A 5 4.89 25.00 0.22
CA THR A 5 3.65 24.32 -0.24
C THR A 5 3.93 23.13 -1.16
N PHE A 6 5.05 23.14 -1.89
CA PHE A 6 5.36 22.09 -2.87
C PHE A 6 5.93 20.81 -2.25
N GLN A 7 6.53 20.89 -1.06
CA GLN A 7 7.10 19.74 -0.35
C GLN A 7 6.09 18.65 0.00
N PRO A 8 4.93 18.95 0.63
CA PRO A 8 3.94 17.92 0.96
C PRO A 8 3.34 17.25 -0.28
N LEU A 9 3.12 18.03 -1.36
CA LEU A 9 2.61 17.48 -2.62
C LEU A 9 3.62 16.50 -3.24
N LYS A 10 4.91 16.86 -3.28
CA LYS A 10 5.98 15.98 -3.79
C LYS A 10 6.05 14.67 -3.01
N ARG A 11 5.87 14.72 -1.68
CA ARG A 11 5.81 13.52 -0.83
C ARG A 11 4.61 12.64 -1.19
N LEU A 12 3.41 13.20 -1.32
CA LEU A 12 2.22 12.43 -1.68
C LEU A 12 2.36 11.77 -3.06
N ILE A 13 2.85 12.50 -4.06
CA ILE A 13 3.10 11.96 -5.40
C ILE A 13 4.04 10.76 -5.32
N PHE A 14 5.15 10.88 -4.58
CA PHE A 14 6.10 9.79 -4.42
C PHE A 14 5.47 8.56 -3.74
N GLN A 15 4.65 8.76 -2.70
CA GLN A 15 3.93 7.68 -2.02
C GLN A 15 2.93 6.98 -2.93
N ILE A 16 2.15 7.75 -3.71
CA ILE A 16 1.18 7.20 -4.66
C ILE A 16 1.90 6.40 -5.75
N LEU A 17 2.99 6.91 -6.31
CA LEU A 17 3.78 6.20 -7.32
C LEU A 17 4.37 4.89 -6.79
N LEU A 18 4.85 4.91 -5.54
CA LEU A 18 5.36 3.70 -4.86
C LEU A 18 4.24 2.66 -4.69
N LEU A 19 3.05 3.09 -4.29
CA LEU A 19 1.89 2.20 -4.15
C LEU A 19 1.45 1.63 -5.51
N ILE A 20 1.33 2.47 -6.54
CA ILE A 20 1.01 2.03 -7.91
C ILE A 20 2.00 0.97 -8.38
N SER A 21 3.29 1.17 -8.12
CA SER A 21 4.34 0.21 -8.48
C SER A 21 4.18 -1.12 -7.73
N CYS A 22 3.85 -1.07 -6.43
CA CYS A 22 3.59 -2.28 -5.63
C CYS A 22 2.38 -3.08 -6.15
N TYR A 23 1.26 -2.39 -6.43
CA TYR A 23 0.04 -3.01 -6.98
C TYR A 23 0.28 -3.59 -8.38
N PHE A 24 1.02 -2.87 -9.23
CA PHE A 24 1.36 -3.36 -10.57
C PHE A 24 2.24 -4.62 -10.53
N ILE A 25 3.26 -4.65 -9.65
CA ILE A 25 4.05 -5.86 -9.40
C ILE A 25 3.15 -6.99 -8.93
N SER A 26 2.20 -6.69 -8.04
CA SER A 26 1.25 -7.68 -7.52
C SER A 26 0.42 -8.33 -8.61
N ARG A 27 -0.18 -7.50 -9.47
CA ARG A 27 -0.96 -7.93 -10.62
C ARG A 27 -0.13 -8.79 -11.57
N SER A 28 1.13 -8.42 -11.77
CA SER A 28 2.05 -9.19 -12.62
C SER A 28 2.32 -10.57 -12.02
N VAL A 29 2.66 -10.64 -10.72
CA VAL A 29 2.88 -11.91 -10.02
C VAL A 29 1.61 -12.76 -10.00
N PHE A 30 0.46 -12.17 -9.68
CA PHE A 30 -0.85 -12.82 -9.73
C PHE A 30 -1.12 -13.48 -11.10
N THR A 31 -0.84 -12.76 -12.17
CA THR A 31 -1.06 -13.24 -13.55
C THR A 31 -0.09 -14.37 -13.88
N LEU A 32 1.17 -14.29 -13.44
CA LEU A 32 2.16 -15.34 -13.65
C LEU A 32 1.82 -16.62 -12.88
N VAL A 33 1.39 -16.50 -11.62
CA VAL A 33 1.01 -17.64 -10.77
C VAL A 33 -0.24 -18.35 -11.31
N ASN A 34 -1.15 -17.61 -11.96
CA ASN A 34 -2.40 -18.15 -12.47
C ASN A 34 -2.42 -18.22 -14.01
N LEU A 35 -1.26 -18.21 -14.67
CA LEU A 35 -1.15 -18.12 -16.13
C LEU A 35 -1.88 -19.26 -16.83
N ASP A 36 -1.84 -20.46 -16.25
CA ASP A 36 -2.51 -21.65 -16.75
C ASP A 36 -4.04 -21.47 -16.84
N ARG A 37 -4.63 -20.53 -16.08
CA ARG A 37 -6.07 -20.22 -16.15
C ARG A 37 -6.41 -19.16 -17.18
N PHE A 38 -5.43 -18.36 -17.59
CA PHE A 38 -5.60 -17.33 -18.60
C PHE A 38 -5.27 -17.91 -19.98
N HIS A 39 -6.10 -18.85 -20.45
CA HIS A 39 -5.94 -19.47 -21.75
C HIS A 39 -5.92 -18.38 -22.84
N GLY A 40 -4.83 -18.28 -23.60
CA GLY A 40 -4.68 -17.33 -24.72
C GLY A 40 -4.26 -15.90 -24.33
N LEU A 41 -3.87 -15.65 -23.08
CA LEU A 41 -3.43 -14.33 -22.64
C LEU A 41 -1.97 -14.06 -23.02
N GLY A 42 -1.74 -13.61 -24.26
CA GLY A 42 -0.42 -13.14 -24.70
C GLY A 42 -0.03 -11.81 -24.05
N LEU A 43 1.24 -11.41 -24.21
CA LEU A 43 1.79 -10.14 -23.69
C LEU A 43 0.93 -8.91 -24.05
N PRO A 44 0.41 -8.75 -25.28
CA PRO A 44 -0.47 -7.62 -25.62
C PRO A 44 -1.83 -7.66 -24.88
N GLY A 45 -2.33 -8.86 -24.60
CA GLY A 45 -3.53 -9.07 -23.79
C GLY A 45 -3.29 -8.65 -22.35
N PHE A 46 -2.15 -9.07 -21.78
CA PHE A 46 -1.74 -8.66 -20.44
C PHE A 46 -1.57 -7.14 -20.32
N LEU A 47 -0.87 -6.49 -21.26
CA LEU A 47 -0.67 -5.04 -21.21
C LEU A 47 -1.99 -4.26 -21.27
N ARG A 48 -2.94 -4.71 -22.11
CA ARG A 48 -4.30 -4.15 -22.13
C ARG A 48 -5.01 -4.37 -20.80
N LEU A 49 -4.96 -5.57 -20.23
CA LEU A 49 -5.56 -5.86 -18.93
C LEU A 49 -4.94 -5.01 -17.83
N ALA A 50 -3.62 -4.86 -17.83
CA ALA A 50 -2.88 -4.08 -16.86
C ALA A 50 -3.20 -2.58 -16.97
N PHE A 51 -3.37 -2.05 -18.18
CA PHE A 51 -3.81 -0.67 -18.39
C PHE A 51 -5.22 -0.42 -17.82
N HIS A 52 -6.17 -1.31 -18.10
CA HIS A 52 -7.52 -1.22 -17.54
C HIS A 52 -7.55 -1.52 -16.03
N GLY A 53 -6.59 -2.28 -15.53
CA GLY A 53 -6.39 -2.57 -14.13
C GLY A 53 -5.82 -1.37 -13.36
N LEU A 54 -4.97 -0.58 -14.01
CA LEU A 54 -4.31 0.57 -13.38
C LEU A 54 -5.31 1.60 -12.85
N ARG A 55 -6.39 1.89 -13.59
CA ARG A 55 -7.48 2.79 -13.11
C ARG A 55 -8.14 2.26 -11.83
N TYR A 56 -8.27 0.94 -11.73
CA TYR A 56 -8.85 0.29 -10.56
C TYR A 56 -7.89 0.35 -9.37
N ASP A 57 -6.60 0.12 -9.62
CA ASP A 57 -5.55 0.22 -8.60
C ASP A 57 -5.44 1.65 -8.06
N ILE A 58 -5.49 2.66 -8.92
CA ILE A 58 -5.50 4.07 -8.52
C ILE A 58 -6.73 4.38 -7.66
N SER A 59 -7.92 3.94 -8.08
CA SER A 59 -9.15 4.14 -7.30
C SER A 59 -9.06 3.49 -5.92
N ALA A 60 -8.55 2.27 -5.83
CA ALA A 60 -8.35 1.57 -4.56
C ALA A 60 -7.32 2.30 -3.67
N ILE A 61 -6.17 2.69 -4.22
CA ILE A 61 -5.11 3.41 -3.49
C ILE A 61 -5.65 4.70 -2.90
N VAL A 62 -6.37 5.50 -3.69
CA VAL A 62 -6.95 6.77 -3.22
C VAL A 62 -8.00 6.53 -2.15
N THR A 63 -8.87 5.53 -2.33
CA THR A 63 -9.94 5.21 -1.36
C THR A 63 -9.36 4.74 -0.03
N ILE A 64 -8.43 3.78 -0.07
CA ILE A 64 -7.75 3.21 1.11
C ILE A 64 -6.97 4.30 1.86
N ASN A 65 -6.33 5.21 1.13
CA ASN A 65 -5.53 6.28 1.72
C ASN A 65 -6.29 7.60 1.91
N ALA A 66 -7.61 7.64 1.70
CA ALA A 66 -8.38 8.89 1.71
C ALA A 66 -8.23 9.64 3.04
N VAL A 67 -8.37 8.92 4.17
CA VAL A 67 -8.20 9.49 5.52
C VAL A 67 -6.78 10.03 5.71
N TYR A 68 -5.77 9.28 5.27
CA TYR A 68 -4.37 9.73 5.34
C TYR A 68 -4.14 11.00 4.50
N ILE A 69 -4.62 11.02 3.25
CA ILE A 69 -4.45 12.15 2.32
C ILE A 69 -5.11 13.41 2.88
N ILE A 70 -6.35 13.29 3.39
CA ILE A 70 -7.09 14.41 3.98
C ILE A 70 -6.33 14.95 5.19
N LEU A 71 -5.97 14.09 6.15
CA LEU A 71 -5.24 14.51 7.36
C LEU A 71 -3.84 15.07 7.06
N TYR A 72 -3.23 14.64 5.96
CA TYR A 72 -1.91 15.11 5.54
C TYR A 72 -1.96 16.48 4.85
N LEU A 73 -3.01 16.74 4.06
CA LEU A 73 -3.21 18.00 3.32
C LEU A 73 -3.87 19.11 4.14
N LEU A 74 -4.51 18.75 5.26
CA LEU A 74 -5.23 19.71 6.09
C LEU A 74 -4.25 20.76 6.64
N PRO A 75 -4.47 22.07 6.37
CA PRO A 75 -3.62 23.12 6.91
C PRO A 75 -3.87 23.22 8.41
N TRP A 76 -3.00 22.62 9.22
CA TRP A 76 -3.08 22.72 10.67
C TRP A 76 -2.73 24.12 11.17
N PRO A 77 -3.71 24.87 11.72
CA PRO A 77 -3.50 26.26 12.12
C PRO A 77 -2.80 26.40 13.48
N ILE A 78 -2.69 25.31 14.24
CA ILE A 78 -2.14 25.28 15.58
C ILE A 78 -1.03 24.24 15.55
N THR A 79 0.18 24.65 15.90
CA THR A 79 1.40 23.83 16.04
C THR A 79 1.11 22.33 16.10
N LYS A 80 1.59 21.57 15.10
CA LYS A 80 1.40 20.11 15.03
C LYS A 80 1.71 19.48 16.39
N PRO A 81 0.81 18.66 16.97
CA PRO A 81 1.08 18.02 18.26
C PRO A 81 2.31 17.11 18.15
N ALA A 82 3.03 16.99 19.26
CA ALA A 82 4.19 16.10 19.33
C ALA A 82 3.77 14.67 18.93
N GLY A 83 4.43 14.12 17.90
CA GLY A 83 4.10 12.79 17.38
C GLY A 83 3.09 12.74 16.23
N TRP A 84 2.50 13.86 15.79
CA TRP A 84 1.56 13.88 14.65
C TRP A 84 2.12 13.24 13.38
N ASP A 85 3.36 13.57 12.99
CA ASP A 85 3.98 12.99 11.79
C ASP A 85 4.24 11.48 11.96
N ARG A 86 4.47 11.02 13.21
CA ARG A 86 4.63 9.58 13.53
C ARG A 86 3.28 8.86 13.45
N PHE A 87 2.21 9.46 13.96
CA PHE A 87 0.85 8.94 13.81
C PHE A 87 0.49 8.78 12.33
N LEU A 88 0.68 9.82 11.51
CA LEU A 88 0.41 9.77 10.07
C LEU A 88 1.25 8.71 9.36
N GLN A 89 2.51 8.52 9.77
CA GLN A 89 3.37 7.46 9.25
C GLN A 89 2.80 6.07 9.57
N TRP A 90 2.41 5.81 10.81
CA TRP A 90 1.81 4.54 11.19
C TRP A 90 0.46 4.30 10.51
N LEU A 91 -0.38 5.32 10.43
CA LEU A 91 -1.65 5.26 9.71
C LEU A 91 -1.43 4.85 8.25
N PHE A 92 -0.47 5.46 7.57
CA PHE A 92 -0.11 5.10 6.20
C PHE A 92 0.41 3.65 6.09
N ILE A 93 1.32 3.24 6.97
CA ILE A 93 1.93 1.91 6.92
C ILE A 93 0.89 0.82 7.21
N ILE A 94 0.12 0.95 8.30
CA ILE A 94 -0.84 -0.08 8.74
C ILE A 94 -1.93 -0.26 7.69
N THR A 95 -2.54 0.84 7.23
CA THR A 95 -3.65 0.80 6.26
C THR A 95 -3.22 0.16 4.94
N ASN A 96 -2.03 0.50 4.40
CA ASN A 96 -1.53 -0.14 3.18
C ASN A 96 -1.04 -1.58 3.42
N SER A 97 -0.57 -1.92 4.62
CA SER A 97 -0.18 -3.30 4.96
C SER A 97 -1.40 -4.22 4.94
N ILE A 98 -2.52 -3.78 5.52
CA ILE A 98 -3.79 -4.51 5.48
C ILE A 98 -4.26 -4.69 4.02
N ALA A 99 -4.20 -3.63 3.22
CA ALA A 99 -4.55 -3.71 1.80
C ALA A 99 -3.68 -4.73 1.03
N PHE A 100 -2.37 -4.76 1.27
CA PHE A 100 -1.49 -5.75 0.66
C PHE A 100 -1.78 -7.17 1.13
N ILE A 101 -2.20 -7.39 2.37
CA ILE A 101 -2.62 -8.72 2.83
C ILE A 101 -3.77 -9.23 1.97
N PHE A 102 -4.81 -8.43 1.76
CA PHE A 102 -5.95 -8.81 0.92
C PHE A 102 -5.53 -9.06 -0.53
N GLU A 103 -4.73 -8.16 -1.09
CA GLU A 103 -4.28 -8.26 -2.49
C GLU A 103 -3.39 -9.50 -2.75
N ILE A 104 -2.49 -9.83 -1.83
CA ILE A 104 -1.59 -10.98 -1.97
C ILE A 104 -2.33 -12.27 -1.63
N SER A 105 -3.30 -12.24 -0.69
CA SER A 105 -4.15 -13.40 -0.40
C SER A 105 -4.93 -13.85 -1.64
N ASP A 106 -5.36 -12.92 -2.48
CA ASP A 106 -6.05 -13.23 -3.73
C ASP A 106 -5.16 -14.08 -4.68
N TRP A 107 -3.83 -14.04 -4.58
CA TRP A 107 -2.95 -14.92 -5.38
C TRP A 107 -3.15 -16.40 -5.08
N ALA A 108 -3.33 -16.73 -3.81
CA ALA A 108 -3.52 -18.08 -3.31
C ALA A 108 -4.99 -18.52 -3.35
N TYR A 109 -5.93 -17.58 -3.19
CA TYR A 109 -7.36 -17.87 -3.11
C TYR A 109 -8.08 -17.92 -4.47
N PHE A 110 -7.55 -17.24 -5.50
CA PHE A 110 -8.14 -17.27 -6.84
C PHE A 110 -8.40 -18.70 -7.39
N PRO A 111 -7.51 -19.69 -7.15
CA PRO A 111 -7.78 -21.11 -7.42
C PRO A 111 -9.05 -21.71 -6.83
N PHE A 112 -9.43 -21.31 -5.63
CA PHE A 112 -10.44 -22.02 -4.85
C PHE A 112 -11.84 -21.44 -5.01
N SER A 113 -11.94 -20.14 -5.32
CA SER A 113 -13.22 -19.45 -5.19
C SER A 113 -13.79 -18.86 -6.47
N LEU A 114 -12.98 -18.60 -7.52
CA LEU A 114 -13.36 -17.82 -8.72
C LEU A 114 -14.12 -16.50 -8.41
N LYS A 115 -14.07 -16.05 -7.15
CA LYS A 115 -14.75 -14.90 -6.57
C LYS A 115 -13.80 -14.24 -5.59
N ARG A 116 -13.98 -12.94 -5.39
CA ARG A 116 -13.18 -12.15 -4.46
C ARG A 116 -13.44 -12.60 -3.02
N SER A 117 -12.38 -12.66 -2.23
CA SER A 117 -12.37 -12.89 -0.78
C SER A 117 -13.46 -12.07 -0.07
N THR A 118 -14.61 -12.69 0.25
CA THR A 118 -15.76 -12.05 0.93
C THR A 118 -15.87 -12.60 2.36
N VAL A 119 -16.86 -12.13 3.13
CA VAL A 119 -17.18 -12.47 4.54
C VAL A 119 -17.12 -13.99 4.85
N ASP A 120 -17.29 -14.84 3.84
CA ASP A 120 -17.13 -16.30 3.93
C ASP A 120 -15.76 -16.76 4.46
N ILE A 121 -14.67 -16.01 4.23
CA ILE A 121 -13.36 -16.34 4.80
C ILE A 121 -13.35 -16.09 6.31
N PHE A 122 -13.95 -15.00 6.78
CA PHE A 122 -14.07 -14.74 8.22
C PHE A 122 -14.93 -15.81 8.90
N ASP A 123 -16.00 -16.26 8.24
CA ASP A 123 -16.83 -17.36 8.74
C ASP A 123 -16.08 -18.71 8.71
N MET A 124 -15.21 -18.94 7.71
CA MET A 124 -14.36 -20.13 7.63
C MET A 124 -13.23 -20.12 8.69
N ILE A 125 -12.60 -18.97 8.96
CA ILE A 125 -11.58 -18.79 10.00
C ILE A 125 -12.20 -18.95 11.40
N THR A 126 -13.41 -18.47 11.61
CA THR A 126 -14.07 -18.48 12.93
C THR A 126 -14.82 -19.79 13.22
N ARG A 127 -15.36 -20.48 12.22
CA ARG A 127 -16.08 -21.76 12.41
C ARG A 127 -15.22 -23.02 12.25
N LYS A 128 -14.16 -23.00 11.43
CA LYS A 128 -13.26 -24.16 11.28
C LYS A 128 -11.98 -23.93 12.07
N GLY A 129 -11.89 -24.54 13.26
CA GLY A 129 -10.65 -24.59 14.05
C GLY A 129 -9.42 -25.13 13.28
N ASP A 130 -9.64 -25.81 12.14
CA ASP A 130 -8.60 -26.32 11.25
C ASP A 130 -7.87 -25.26 10.43
N PHE A 131 -8.37 -24.02 10.32
CA PHE A 131 -7.65 -22.99 9.56
C PHE A 131 -6.28 -22.69 10.16
N MET A 132 -6.16 -22.62 11.50
CA MET A 132 -4.87 -22.41 12.17
C MET A 132 -3.91 -23.60 12.00
N ASN A 133 -4.44 -24.81 11.80
CA ASN A 133 -3.64 -26.01 11.51
C ASN A 133 -3.23 -26.09 10.03
N LEU A 134 -4.03 -25.55 9.11
CA LEU A 134 -3.71 -25.43 7.68
C LEU A 134 -2.81 -24.23 7.35
N LEU A 135 -2.82 -23.18 8.17
CA LEU A 135 -2.06 -21.95 7.95
C LEU A 135 -0.55 -22.20 7.71
N PRO A 136 0.15 -23.08 8.47
CA PRO A 136 1.55 -23.37 8.23
C PRO A 136 1.81 -24.01 6.86
N HIS A 137 0.95 -24.95 6.43
CA HIS A 137 1.05 -25.57 5.10
C HIS A 137 0.78 -24.55 4.00
N PHE A 138 -0.23 -23.70 4.16
CA PHE A 138 -0.49 -22.58 3.25
C PHE A 138 0.69 -21.61 3.16
N LEU A 139 1.34 -21.28 4.28
CA LEU A 139 2.51 -20.40 4.29
C LEU A 139 3.74 -21.04 3.65
N LEU A 140 3.86 -22.38 3.66
CA LEU A 140 4.92 -23.11 2.96
C LEU A 140 4.66 -23.15 1.45
N ASP A 141 3.44 -23.52 1.03
CA ASP A 141 3.06 -23.58 -0.39
C ASP A 141 3.11 -22.20 -1.05
N PHE A 142 2.76 -21.16 -0.31
CA PHE A 142 2.74 -19.77 -0.77
C PHE A 142 3.82 -18.91 -0.10
N TRP A 143 5.00 -19.44 0.21
CA TRP A 143 6.08 -18.73 0.94
C TRP A 143 6.50 -17.37 0.34
N TYR A 144 6.29 -17.17 -0.96
CA TYR A 144 6.54 -15.91 -1.66
C TYR A 144 5.55 -14.79 -1.26
N VAL A 145 4.35 -15.13 -0.79
CA VAL A 145 3.30 -14.21 -0.32
C VAL A 145 3.76 -13.39 0.90
N PRO A 146 4.15 -13.99 2.04
CA PRO A 146 4.62 -13.24 3.20
C PRO A 146 5.93 -12.49 2.90
N LEU A 147 6.82 -13.03 2.07
CA LEU A 147 8.05 -12.34 1.66
C LEU A 147 7.76 -11.05 0.88
N CYS A 148 6.82 -11.09 -0.06
CA CYS A 148 6.37 -9.92 -0.82
C CYS A 148 5.71 -8.88 0.10
N LEU A 149 4.91 -9.32 1.07
CA LEU A 149 4.30 -8.45 2.07
C LEU A 149 5.38 -7.71 2.87
N VAL A 150 6.34 -8.43 3.46
CA VAL A 150 7.42 -7.86 4.27
C VAL A 150 8.26 -6.87 3.46
N LYS A 151 8.62 -7.21 2.21
CA LYS A 151 9.39 -6.30 1.34
C LYS A 151 8.65 -4.99 1.08
N ARG A 152 7.34 -5.04 0.84
CA ARG A 152 6.51 -3.85 0.57
C ARG A 152 6.30 -3.01 1.82
N THR A 153 5.99 -3.61 2.96
CA THR A 153 5.83 -2.88 4.22
C THR A 153 7.15 -2.24 4.66
N ALA A 154 8.28 -2.93 4.48
CA ALA A 154 9.62 -2.36 4.70
C ALA A 154 9.95 -1.22 3.73
N ALA A 155 9.58 -1.34 2.45
CA ALA A 155 9.75 -0.27 1.46
C ALA A 155 8.94 0.98 1.85
N LEU A 156 7.67 0.81 2.23
CA LEU A 156 6.82 1.91 2.72
C LEU A 156 7.37 2.53 4.01
N GLY A 157 7.79 1.71 4.97
CA GLY A 157 8.35 2.17 6.25
C GLY A 157 9.64 2.97 6.07
N SER A 158 10.57 2.47 5.25
CA SER A 158 11.84 3.16 4.96
C SER A 158 11.62 4.43 4.13
N ALA A 159 10.67 4.45 3.19
CA ALA A 159 10.31 5.64 2.43
C ALA A 159 9.68 6.69 3.35
N ALA A 160 8.64 6.33 4.10
CA ALA A 160 7.94 7.24 4.99
C ALA A 160 8.87 7.82 6.08
N GLY A 161 9.78 7.01 6.63
CA GLY A 161 10.77 7.46 7.61
C GLY A 161 11.78 8.45 7.04
N ARG A 162 12.31 8.19 5.84
CA ARG A 162 13.23 9.10 5.13
C ARG A 162 12.57 10.44 4.81
N LEU A 163 11.33 10.42 4.34
CA LEU A 163 10.61 11.64 3.98
C LEU A 163 10.21 12.46 5.22
N SER A 164 9.74 11.82 6.30
CA SER A 164 9.39 12.54 7.55
C SER A 164 10.61 13.21 8.19
N ARG A 165 11.81 12.59 8.13
CA ARG A 165 13.03 13.20 8.66
C ARG A 165 13.44 14.44 7.85
N ARG A 166 13.32 14.39 6.53
CA ARG A 166 13.66 15.49 5.61
C ARG A 166 12.73 16.71 5.74
N GLU A 167 11.44 16.48 5.95
CA GLU A 167 10.49 17.59 6.15
C GLU A 167 10.71 18.31 7.48
N ARG A 168 11.06 17.57 8.53
CA ARG A 168 11.37 18.13 9.84
C ARG A 168 12.60 19.04 9.79
N THR A 169 13.66 18.60 9.12
CA THR A 169 14.89 19.41 8.95
C THR A 169 14.64 20.66 8.11
N ASN A 170 13.86 20.55 7.03
CA ASN A 170 13.53 21.70 6.19
C ASN A 170 12.66 22.73 6.92
N PHE A 171 11.69 22.27 7.71
CA PHE A 171 10.81 23.14 8.49
C PHE A 171 11.60 23.92 9.55
N ASP A 172 12.47 23.24 10.30
CA ASP A 172 13.31 23.87 11.32
C ASP A 172 14.26 24.92 10.70
N ALA A 173 14.91 24.58 9.58
CA ALA A 173 15.75 25.52 8.83
C ALA A 173 14.98 26.77 8.38
N SER A 174 13.75 26.61 7.87
CA SER A 174 12.93 27.75 7.43
C SER A 174 12.50 28.67 8.58
N ARG A 175 12.27 28.11 9.77
CA ARG A 175 11.93 28.89 10.99
C ARG A 175 13.13 29.68 11.51
N VAL A 176 14.33 29.12 11.39
CA VAL A 176 15.58 29.82 11.73
C VAL A 176 15.85 30.97 10.75
N GLU A 177 15.70 30.75 9.44
CA GLU A 177 15.83 31.82 8.43
C GLU A 177 14.83 32.95 8.63
N GLU A 178 13.58 32.64 8.99
CA GLU A 178 12.54 33.64 9.27
C GLU A 178 12.83 34.45 10.55
N ARG A 179 13.54 33.88 11.52
CA ARG A 179 13.90 34.54 12.78
C ARG A 179 15.16 35.42 12.66
N ILE A 180 15.94 35.26 11.59
CA ILE A 180 17.16 36.03 11.29
C ILE A 180 16.87 37.24 10.39
N ARG A 181 15.71 37.28 9.72
CA ARG A 181 15.20 38.48 9.03
C ARG A 181 14.39 39.37 9.96
#